data_AF-A0A9D1Z3N9-F1
#
_entry.id   AF-A0A9D1Z3N9-F1
#
_cell.length_a   1.000
_cell.length_b   1.000
_cell.length_c   1.000
_cell.angle_alpha   90.00
_cell.angle_beta   90.00
_cell.angle_gamma   90.00
#
_symmetry.space_group_name_H-M   'P 1'
#
loop_
_entity.id
_entity.type
_entity.pdbx_description
1 polymer ?
#
loop_
_entity_poly.entity_id
_entity_poly.type
_entity_poly.pdbx_seq_one_letter_code
_entity_poly.pdbx_strand_id
1 'polypeptide(L)'
;MANSGSRKQITFDLRQGSLKRHYPHQEPPQNAQYYKKAYQDIQRFMTANGFEHRQYSVYTSIDKLTTVDVVDLIERLASAFPWLSRCVNEIDVTNIGAQHSLKQMLEEASRPLDIELDGFALSPAPENEVEPRPRNTVRPSKQRKKPYSQER
;
A
#
# COMPACT_ATOMS: atom_id res chain seq x y z
N MET A 1 -2.37 -21.23 -36.49
CA MET A 1 -2.35 -19.76 -36.33
C MET A 1 -1.91 -19.48 -34.91
N ALA A 2 -0.87 -18.68 -34.70
CA ALA A 2 -0.42 -18.36 -33.34
C ALA A 2 -1.56 -17.60 -32.62
N ASN A 3 -2.00 -18.12 -31.48
CA ASN A 3 -3.03 -17.47 -30.67
C ASN A 3 -2.46 -16.14 -30.15
N SER A 4 -2.82 -15.02 -30.78
CA SER A 4 -2.28 -13.68 -30.48
C SER A 4 -2.91 -13.05 -29.23
N GLY A 5 -3.11 -13.87 -28.19
CA GLY A 5 -3.61 -13.42 -26.91
C GLY A 5 -2.57 -12.61 -26.14
N SER A 6 -3.05 -11.89 -25.12
CA SER A 6 -2.21 -11.24 -24.12
C SER A 6 -2.80 -11.51 -22.75
N ARG A 7 -1.96 -11.44 -21.70
CA ARG A 7 -2.48 -11.50 -20.34
C ARG A 7 -3.42 -10.32 -20.11
N LYS A 8 -4.46 -10.56 -19.32
CA LYS A 8 -5.52 -9.58 -19.06
C LYS A 8 -5.53 -9.24 -17.59
N GLN A 9 -5.73 -7.96 -17.30
CA GLN A 9 -6.16 -7.52 -15.98
C GLN A 9 -7.62 -7.08 -16.09
N ILE A 10 -8.45 -7.54 -15.18
CA ILE A 10 -9.83 -7.08 -15.03
C ILE A 10 -9.95 -6.37 -13.70
N THR A 11 -10.54 -5.18 -13.74
CA THR A 11 -10.85 -4.35 -12.57
C THR A 11 -12.33 -4.05 -12.54
N PHE A 12 -12.93 -3.99 -11.36
CA PHE A 12 -14.32 -3.57 -11.22
C PHE A 12 -14.60 -2.80 -9.94
N ASP A 13 -15.64 -1.98 -9.95
CA ASP A 13 -16.19 -1.33 -8.77
C ASP A 13 -17.68 -1.66 -8.59
N LEU A 14 -18.12 -1.83 -7.34
CA LEU A 14 -19.50 -2.16 -7.00
C LEU A 14 -20.12 -1.08 -6.12
N ARG A 15 -21.30 -0.60 -6.51
CA ARG A 15 -22.13 0.32 -5.72
C ARG A 15 -22.74 -0.40 -4.52
N GLN A 16 -22.29 -0.05 -3.32
CA GLN A 16 -22.75 -0.64 -2.06
C GLN A 16 -24.27 -0.55 -1.86
N GLY A 17 -24.89 0.56 -2.27
CA GLY A 17 -26.34 0.77 -2.18
C GLY A 17 -27.13 -0.22 -3.04
N SER A 18 -26.68 -0.47 -4.26
CA SER A 18 -27.27 -1.48 -5.16
C SER A 18 -27.02 -2.90 -4.66
N LEU A 19 -25.82 -3.15 -4.12
CA LEU A 19 -25.43 -4.47 -3.63
C LEU A 19 -26.33 -4.91 -2.45
N LYS A 20 -26.64 -4.00 -1.52
CA LYS A 20 -27.62 -4.22 -0.44
C LYS A 20 -29.07 -4.42 -0.90
N ARG A 21 -29.39 -4.17 -2.17
CA ARG A 21 -30.76 -4.32 -2.70
C ARG A 21 -30.91 -5.53 -3.60
N HIS A 22 -29.83 -5.88 -4.30
CA HIS A 22 -29.89 -6.87 -5.38
C HIS A 22 -29.10 -8.13 -5.09
N TYR A 23 -28.16 -8.12 -4.12
CA TYR A 23 -27.43 -9.32 -3.78
C TYR A 23 -28.35 -10.35 -3.10
N PRO A 24 -28.39 -11.60 -3.59
CA PRO A 24 -29.27 -12.64 -3.05
C PRO A 24 -29.01 -12.90 -1.57
N HIS A 25 -30.08 -12.90 -0.78
CA HIS A 25 -30.04 -13.26 0.64
C HIS A 25 -31.40 -13.77 1.11
N GLN A 26 -31.41 -14.43 2.26
CA GLN A 26 -32.64 -14.81 2.94
C GLN A 26 -33.17 -13.63 3.72
N GLU A 27 -34.49 -13.43 3.71
CA GLU A 27 -35.19 -12.41 4.49
C GLU A 27 -35.82 -13.06 5.73
N PRO A 28 -35.54 -12.57 6.95
CA PRO A 28 -34.63 -11.48 7.28
C PRO A 28 -33.14 -11.87 7.18
N PRO A 29 -32.23 -10.92 6.88
CA PRO A 29 -30.80 -11.22 6.81
C PRO A 29 -30.23 -11.61 8.17
N GLN A 30 -29.57 -12.77 8.21
CA GLN A 30 -28.88 -13.27 9.41
C GLN A 30 -27.68 -12.40 9.83
N ASN A 31 -27.09 -11.66 8.89
CA ASN A 31 -25.93 -10.77 9.11
C ASN A 31 -26.16 -9.44 8.39
N ALA A 32 -25.98 -8.32 9.08
CA ALA A 32 -26.09 -6.97 8.53
C ALA A 32 -25.11 -6.66 7.36
N GLN A 33 -24.06 -7.46 7.21
CA GLN A 33 -23.05 -7.34 6.15
C GLN A 33 -23.10 -8.49 5.13
N TYR A 34 -24.26 -9.15 4.97
CA TYR A 34 -24.43 -10.28 4.05
C TYR A 34 -23.91 -10.00 2.62
N TYR A 35 -24.10 -8.77 2.13
CA TYR A 35 -23.70 -8.34 0.79
C TYR A 35 -22.18 -8.35 0.55
N LYS A 36 -21.35 -8.37 1.61
CA LYS A 36 -19.90 -8.50 1.46
C LYS A 36 -19.48 -9.84 0.87
N LYS A 37 -20.34 -10.87 0.98
CA LYS A 37 -20.11 -12.19 0.36
C LYS A 37 -20.02 -12.11 -1.17
N ALA A 38 -20.63 -11.10 -1.80
CA ALA A 38 -20.51 -10.83 -3.23
C ALA A 38 -19.06 -10.81 -3.73
N TYR A 39 -18.14 -10.16 -3.00
CA TYR A 39 -16.74 -10.09 -3.39
C TYR A 39 -16.06 -11.46 -3.31
N GLN A 40 -16.44 -12.29 -2.32
CA GLN A 40 -15.91 -13.64 -2.18
C GLN A 40 -16.45 -14.55 -3.30
N ASP A 41 -17.72 -14.42 -3.67
CA ASP A 41 -18.32 -15.18 -4.76
C ASP A 41 -17.66 -14.84 -6.11
N ILE A 42 -17.48 -13.54 -6.38
CA ILE A 42 -16.77 -13.09 -7.58
C ILE A 42 -15.32 -13.57 -7.56
N GLN A 43 -14.63 -13.47 -6.41
CA GLN A 43 -13.25 -13.96 -6.29
C GLN A 43 -13.16 -15.46 -6.63
N ARG A 44 -14.07 -16.28 -6.09
CA ARG A 44 -14.13 -17.72 -6.38
C ARG A 44 -14.37 -17.98 -7.86
N PHE A 45 -15.31 -17.25 -8.48
CA PHE A 45 -15.57 -17.36 -9.91
C PHE A 45 -14.33 -17.01 -10.73
N MET A 46 -13.66 -15.89 -10.42
CA MET A 46 -12.48 -15.43 -11.16
C MET A 46 -11.33 -16.45 -11.03
N THR A 47 -11.06 -16.95 -9.82
CA THR A 47 -10.04 -17.98 -9.60
C THR A 47 -10.35 -19.27 -10.33
N ALA A 48 -11.61 -19.73 -10.32
CA ALA A 48 -12.02 -20.91 -11.09
C ALA A 48 -11.86 -20.75 -12.62
N ASN A 49 -11.81 -19.50 -13.10
CA ASN A 49 -11.66 -19.16 -14.51
C ASN A 49 -10.23 -18.73 -14.88
N GLY A 50 -9.21 -19.10 -14.08
CA GLY A 50 -7.81 -18.88 -14.43
C GLY A 50 -7.32 -17.45 -14.17
N PHE A 51 -7.93 -16.74 -13.23
CA PHE A 51 -7.45 -15.44 -12.76
C PHE A 51 -6.88 -15.52 -11.35
N GLU A 52 -5.73 -14.89 -11.16
CA GLU A 52 -5.17 -14.62 -9.84
C GLU A 52 -5.76 -13.34 -9.27
N HIS A 53 -6.20 -13.41 -8.02
CA HIS A 53 -6.58 -12.23 -7.26
C HIS A 53 -5.32 -11.45 -6.85
N ARG A 54 -5.33 -10.13 -7.04
CA ARG A 54 -4.22 -9.26 -6.66
C ARG A 54 -4.57 -8.47 -5.41
N GLN A 55 -5.22 -7.32 -5.59
CA GLN A 55 -5.62 -6.44 -4.51
C GLN A 55 -7.01 -5.89 -4.81
N TYR A 56 -7.86 -5.74 -3.79
CA TYR A 56 -9.21 -5.23 -3.94
C TYR A 56 -9.99 -5.97 -5.04
N SER A 57 -10.53 -5.26 -6.03
CA SER A 57 -11.28 -5.83 -7.15
C SER A 57 -10.42 -6.03 -8.40
N VAL A 58 -9.11 -6.25 -8.24
CA VAL A 58 -8.16 -6.44 -9.35
C VAL A 58 -7.80 -7.91 -9.51
N TYR A 59 -7.93 -8.39 -10.75
CA TYR A 59 -7.68 -9.78 -11.13
C TYR A 59 -6.80 -9.83 -12.37
N THR A 60 -5.82 -10.73 -12.40
CA THR A 60 -4.94 -10.91 -13.55
C THR A 60 -5.00 -12.34 -14.06
N SER A 61 -5.17 -12.53 -15.37
CA SER A 61 -5.18 -13.86 -15.97
C SER A 61 -3.83 -14.55 -15.81
N ILE A 62 -3.83 -15.85 -15.54
CA ILE A 62 -2.64 -16.69 -15.51
C ILE A 62 -2.10 -16.80 -16.94
N ASP A 63 -2.97 -17.21 -17.86
CA ASP A 63 -2.66 -17.40 -19.27
C ASP A 63 -3.01 -16.19 -20.13
N LYS A 64 -2.52 -16.21 -21.37
CA LYS A 64 -2.89 -15.21 -22.39
C LYS A 64 -4.31 -15.49 -22.88
N LEU A 65 -5.13 -14.44 -22.92
CA LEU A 65 -6.50 -14.49 -23.40
C LEU A 65 -6.65 -13.64 -24.66
N THR A 66 -7.51 -14.08 -25.56
CA THR A 66 -8.02 -13.29 -26.69
C THR A 66 -9.18 -12.40 -26.25
N THR A 67 -9.66 -11.54 -27.14
CA THR A 67 -10.88 -10.77 -26.89
C THR A 67 -12.10 -11.67 -26.75
N VAL A 68 -12.19 -12.75 -27.53
CA VAL A 68 -13.32 -13.70 -27.46
C VAL A 68 -13.36 -14.38 -26.11
N ASP A 69 -12.21 -14.84 -25.60
CA ASP A 69 -12.13 -15.47 -24.27
C ASP A 69 -12.62 -14.53 -23.15
N VAL A 70 -12.35 -13.22 -23.27
CA VAL A 70 -12.81 -12.21 -22.31
C VAL A 70 -14.32 -12.00 -22.42
N VAL A 71 -14.88 -11.92 -23.63
CA VAL A 71 -16.34 -11.81 -23.82
C VAL A 71 -17.04 -13.03 -23.23
N ASP A 72 -16.59 -14.23 -23.54
CA ASP A 72 -17.13 -15.48 -23.00
C ASP A 72 -17.04 -15.55 -21.47
N LEU A 73 -15.98 -15.00 -20.87
CA LEU A 73 -15.85 -14.87 -19.42
C LEU A 73 -16.92 -13.95 -18.84
N ILE A 74 -17.12 -12.77 -19.43
CA ILE A 74 -18.09 -11.77 -18.95
C ILE A 74 -19.53 -12.29 -19.08
N GLU A 75 -19.85 -13.00 -20.17
CA GLU A 75 -21.16 -13.65 -20.33
C GLU A 75 -21.42 -14.70 -19.25
N ARG A 76 -20.43 -15.55 -18.98
CA ARG A 76 -20.52 -16.54 -17.88
C ARG A 76 -20.61 -15.88 -16.51
N LEU A 77 -19.90 -14.77 -16.29
CA LEU A 77 -19.98 -13.99 -15.05
C LEU A 77 -21.39 -13.40 -14.85
N ALA A 78 -21.97 -12.84 -15.92
CA ALA A 78 -23.33 -12.29 -15.89
C ALA A 78 -24.39 -13.39 -15.67
N SER A 79 -24.19 -14.57 -16.26
CA SER A 79 -25.07 -15.72 -16.04
C SER A 79 -24.96 -16.28 -14.61
N ALA A 80 -23.76 -16.31 -14.04
CA ALA A 80 -23.54 -16.79 -12.67
C ALA A 80 -24.08 -15.81 -11.63
N PHE A 81 -24.00 -14.51 -11.90
CA PHE A 81 -24.42 -13.45 -10.99
C PHE A 81 -25.39 -12.45 -11.66
N PRO A 82 -26.67 -12.80 -11.85
CA PRO A 82 -27.65 -11.92 -12.54
C PRO A 82 -27.86 -10.55 -11.87
N TRP A 83 -27.50 -10.41 -10.59
CA TRP A 83 -27.57 -9.16 -9.83
C TRP A 83 -26.41 -8.20 -10.11
N LEU A 84 -25.31 -8.70 -10.70
CA LEU A 84 -24.04 -7.98 -10.81
C LEU A 84 -24.15 -6.74 -11.69
N SER A 85 -24.83 -6.83 -12.84
CA SER A 85 -25.00 -5.69 -13.77
C SER A 85 -25.70 -4.49 -13.15
N ARG A 86 -26.55 -4.69 -12.13
CA ARG A 86 -27.22 -3.60 -11.38
C ARG A 86 -26.34 -2.99 -10.30
N CYS A 87 -25.26 -3.67 -9.95
CA CYS A 87 -24.35 -3.29 -8.87
C CYS A 87 -23.03 -2.73 -9.38
N VAL A 88 -22.59 -3.09 -10.59
CA VAL A 88 -21.35 -2.59 -11.18
C VAL A 88 -21.45 -1.09 -11.43
N ASN A 89 -20.46 -0.35 -10.92
CA ASN A 89 -20.24 1.05 -11.26
C ASN A 89 -19.35 1.17 -12.51
N GLU A 90 -18.28 0.37 -12.54
CA GLU A 90 -17.25 0.37 -13.58
C GLU A 90 -16.65 -1.04 -13.66
N ILE A 91 -16.33 -1.48 -14.88
CA ILE A 91 -15.61 -2.73 -15.13
C ILE A 91 -14.76 -2.57 -16.38
N ASP A 92 -13.45 -2.80 -16.24
CA ASP A 92 -12.49 -2.58 -17.30
C ASP A 92 -11.61 -3.80 -17.49
N VAL A 93 -11.12 -3.95 -18.72
CA VAL A 93 -10.12 -4.94 -19.08
C VAL A 93 -8.91 -4.25 -19.71
N THR A 94 -7.72 -4.61 -19.23
CA THR A 94 -6.44 -4.08 -19.70
C THR A 94 -5.55 -5.21 -20.17
N ASN A 95 -4.90 -5.03 -21.32
CA ASN A 95 -3.82 -5.91 -21.76
C ASN A 95 -2.56 -5.62 -20.95
N ILE A 96 -2.02 -6.64 -20.27
CA ILE A 96 -0.84 -6.50 -19.43
C ILE A 96 0.33 -7.34 -19.96
N GLY A 97 1.54 -6.84 -19.73
CA GLY A 97 2.80 -7.54 -20.01
C GLY A 97 3.28 -8.38 -18.83
N ALA A 98 4.60 -8.41 -18.64
CA ALA A 98 5.20 -8.99 -17.44
C ALA A 98 4.84 -8.14 -16.21
N GLN A 99 4.62 -8.80 -15.08
CA GLN A 99 4.25 -8.16 -13.82
C GLN A 99 5.18 -8.66 -12.71
N HIS A 100 5.80 -7.72 -11.98
CA HIS A 100 6.75 -8.01 -10.92
C HIS A 100 6.34 -7.30 -9.63
N SER A 101 6.50 -7.97 -8.49
CA SER A 101 6.28 -7.34 -7.18
C SER A 101 7.51 -6.52 -6.79
N LEU A 102 7.32 -5.26 -6.40
CA LEU A 102 8.40 -4.40 -5.90
C LEU A 102 8.49 -4.40 -4.37
N LYS A 103 7.69 -5.22 -3.68
CA LYS A 103 7.62 -5.23 -2.22
C LYS A 103 8.98 -5.51 -1.58
N GLN A 104 9.69 -6.53 -2.06
CA GLN A 104 11.00 -6.89 -1.53
C GLN A 104 12.03 -5.77 -1.74
N MET A 105 12.06 -5.18 -2.94
CA MET A 105 12.96 -4.06 -3.24
C MET A 105 12.69 -2.86 -2.32
N LEU A 106 11.43 -2.58 -2.02
CA LEU A 106 11.06 -1.51 -1.09
C LEU A 106 11.49 -1.81 0.36
N GLU A 107 11.32 -3.06 0.81
CA GLU A 107 11.76 -3.51 2.14
C GLU A 107 13.28 -3.39 2.29
N GLU A 108 14.04 -3.77 1.26
CA GLU A 108 15.50 -3.67 1.25
C GLU A 108 15.99 -2.21 1.24
N ALA A 109 15.39 -1.35 0.42
CA ALA A 109 15.75 0.06 0.34
C ALA A 109 15.42 0.85 1.62
N SER A 110 14.49 0.34 2.44
CA SER A 110 14.06 0.99 3.68
C SER A 110 14.85 0.50 4.90
N ARG A 111 15.80 -0.43 4.74
CA ARG A 111 16.62 -0.90 5.86
C ARG A 111 17.54 0.24 6.33
N PRO A 112 17.60 0.53 7.64
CA PRO A 112 18.60 1.43 8.18
C PRO A 112 20.00 0.97 7.77
N LEU A 113 20.85 1.90 7.35
CA LEU A 113 22.28 1.62 7.26
C LEU A 113 22.79 1.52 8.69
N ASP A 114 23.11 0.30 9.13
CA ASP A 114 23.87 0.08 10.35
C ASP A 114 25.30 0.59 10.10
N ILE A 115 25.49 1.90 10.23
CA ILE A 115 26.83 2.49 10.30
C ILE A 115 27.31 2.22 11.71
N GLU A 116 28.02 1.10 11.91
CA GLU A 116 28.81 0.86 13.12
C GLU A 116 29.91 1.93 13.18
N LEU A 117 29.67 3.00 13.96
CA LEU A 117 30.66 4.00 14.35
C LEU A 117 31.52 3.50 15.52
N ASP A 118 31.89 2.22 15.55
CA ASP A 118 32.80 1.66 16.56
C ASP A 118 34.18 1.45 15.94
N GLY A 119 35.01 2.51 15.94
CA GLY A 119 36.39 2.36 15.44
C GLY A 119 37.31 3.57 15.54
N PHE A 120 36.81 4.79 15.73
CA PHE A 120 37.66 5.94 16.04
C PHE A 120 37.57 6.28 17.52
N ALA A 121 38.17 5.43 18.36
CA ALA A 121 38.63 5.87 19.66
C ALA A 121 39.68 6.96 19.42
N LEU A 122 39.27 8.23 19.55
CA LEU A 122 40.21 9.35 19.64
C LEU A 122 41.07 9.11 20.88
N SER A 123 42.32 8.71 20.69
CA SER A 123 43.32 8.70 21.76
C SER A 123 43.35 10.09 22.40
N PRO A 124 43.25 10.20 23.75
CA PRO A 124 43.28 11.50 24.39
C PRO A 124 44.60 12.21 24.07
N ALA A 125 44.50 13.48 23.70
CA ALA A 125 45.64 14.34 23.42
C ALA A 125 46.56 14.45 24.65
N PRO A 126 47.89 14.54 24.47
CA PRO A 126 48.82 14.65 25.59
C PRO A 126 48.57 15.97 26.35
N GLU A 127 48.40 15.86 27.67
CA GLU A 127 48.35 17.02 28.56
C GLU A 127 49.72 17.72 28.55
N ASN A 128 49.79 18.91 27.96
CA ASN A 128 50.96 19.77 28.08
C ASN A 128 51.06 20.30 29.52
N GLU A 129 52.21 20.07 30.15
CA GLU A 129 52.58 20.61 31.46
C GLU A 129 52.37 22.14 31.50
N VAL A 130 51.62 22.59 32.51
CA VAL A 130 51.30 24.01 32.73
C VAL A 130 52.45 24.67 33.47
N GLU A 131 53.25 25.49 32.77
CA GLU A 131 54.17 26.45 33.40
C GLU A 131 53.38 27.61 34.06
N PRO A 132 53.72 28.05 35.28
CA PRO A 132 52.93 29.05 35.99
C PRO A 132 53.22 30.47 35.48
N ARG A 133 52.17 31.19 35.05
CA ARG A 133 52.25 32.61 34.67
C ARG A 133 52.23 33.54 35.90
N PRO A 134 53.00 34.65 35.89
CA PRO A 134 53.06 35.58 37.00
C PRO A 134 51.79 36.42 37.14
N ARG A 135 51.48 36.71 38.41
CA ARG A 135 50.27 37.36 38.93
C ARG A 135 50.35 38.89 38.75
N ASN A 136 49.41 39.47 38.01
CA ASN A 136 49.17 40.92 38.01
C ASN A 136 47.73 41.25 38.38
N THR A 137 47.59 42.31 39.18
CA THR A 137 46.49 42.55 40.10
C THR A 137 45.65 43.78 39.72
N VAL A 138 44.33 43.68 39.97
CA VAL A 138 43.29 44.73 40.24
C VAL A 138 42.90 45.64 39.04
N ARG A 139 41.63 45.97 38.72
CA ARG A 139 40.50 46.49 39.53
C ARG A 139 39.10 46.26 38.91
N PRO A 140 38.01 46.37 39.71
CA PRO A 140 36.67 45.93 39.34
C PRO A 140 35.78 47.06 38.81
N SER A 141 34.80 46.73 37.97
CA SER A 141 33.68 47.62 37.61
C SER A 141 32.32 46.92 37.75
N LYS A 142 31.35 47.73 38.17
CA LYS A 142 30.15 47.39 38.94
C LYS A 142 28.99 46.80 38.12
N GLN A 143 28.14 46.07 38.85
CA GLN A 143 26.83 45.53 38.50
C GLN A 143 25.88 46.53 37.81
N ARG A 144 25.01 45.98 36.95
CA ARG A 144 23.62 46.44 36.81
C ARG A 144 22.70 45.29 36.35
N LYS A 145 21.83 44.85 37.26
CA LYS A 145 20.64 44.01 37.00
C LYS A 145 19.50 44.91 36.50
N LYS A 146 18.63 44.42 35.59
CA LYS A 146 17.19 44.70 35.57
C LYS A 146 16.40 43.63 34.77
N PRO A 147 15.10 43.44 35.04
CA PRO A 147 14.43 42.14 35.02
C PRO A 147 13.49 41.89 33.83
N TYR A 148 13.09 40.62 33.71
CA TYR A 148 12.12 40.03 32.79
C TYR A 148 10.68 40.48 33.10
N SER A 149 9.92 40.92 32.09
CA SER A 149 8.48 41.17 32.19
C SER A 149 7.70 40.06 31.48
N GLN A 150 6.72 39.51 32.20
CA GLN A 150 5.62 38.72 31.66
C GLN A 150 4.59 39.65 31.00
N GLU A 151 4.15 39.31 29.79
CA GLU A 151 2.88 39.79 29.25
C GLU A 151 1.98 38.58 28.92
N ARG A 152 0.70 38.81 29.12
CA ARG A 152 -0.43 37.87 29.05
C ARG A 152 -0.87 37.59 27.62
#